data_AF-A0A2M8PJ24-F1
#
_entry.id   AF-A0A2M8PJ24-F1
#
_cell.length_a   1.000
_cell.length_b   1.000
_cell.length_c   1.000
_cell.angle_alpha   90.00
_cell.angle_beta   90.00
_cell.angle_gamma   90.00
#
_symmetry.space_group_name_H-M   'P 1'
#
loop_
_entity.id
_entity.type
_entity.pdbx_description
1 polymer ?
#
loop_
_entity_poly.entity_id
_entity_poly.type
_entity_poly.pdbx_seq_one_letter_code
_entity_poly.pdbx_strand_id
1 'polypeptide(L)'
;HNNDYGFEAYIRTLRLYQQAEIATIGGGETLRQARQPLIIEHHNNRIGLLACNWNGPDFALATDSQPGAAYCDLNWLQEIIPTLAEQTDVLIVTVQYAEY
;
A
#
# COMPACT_ATOMS: atom_id res chain seq x y z
N HIS A 1 -1.88 -2.18 -13.60
CA HIS A 1 -1.21 -3.50 -13.70
C HIS A 1 -1.59 -4.47 -12.58
N ASN A 2 -1.79 -4.03 -11.34
CA ASN A 2 -2.18 -4.93 -10.24
C ASN A 2 -3.48 -5.72 -10.50
N ASN A 3 -4.48 -5.11 -11.16
CA ASN A 3 -5.79 -5.73 -11.42
C ASN A 3 -6.02 -6.13 -12.89
N ASP A 4 -4.97 -6.26 -13.71
CA ASP A 4 -5.13 -6.52 -15.16
C ASP A 4 -5.80 -7.87 -15.46
N TYR A 5 -5.67 -8.84 -14.55
CA TYR A 5 -6.31 -10.15 -14.63
C TYR A 5 -7.56 -10.29 -13.74
N GLY A 6 -8.09 -9.17 -13.26
CA GLY A 6 -9.28 -9.11 -12.42
C GLY A 6 -9.05 -9.37 -10.93
N PHE A 7 -10.09 -9.10 -10.15
CA PHE A 7 -10.04 -9.09 -8.69
C PHE A 7 -9.76 -10.45 -8.06
N GLU A 8 -10.25 -11.54 -8.66
CA GLU A 8 -9.98 -12.89 -8.16
C GLU A 8 -8.49 -13.24 -8.24
N ALA A 9 -7.84 -12.92 -9.36
CA ALA A 9 -6.41 -13.14 -9.55
C ALA A 9 -5.57 -12.29 -8.57
N TYR A 10 -5.97 -11.03 -8.34
CA TYR A 10 -5.33 -10.14 -7.39
C TYR A 10 -5.44 -10.67 -5.95
N ILE A 11 -6.65 -11.04 -5.51
CA ILE A 11 -6.89 -11.63 -4.17
C ILE A 11 -6.09 -12.93 -4.00
N ARG A 12 -6.08 -13.80 -5.03
CA ARG A 12 -5.26 -15.02 -5.01
C ARG A 12 -3.78 -14.70 -4.81
N THR A 13 -3.27 -13.65 -5.45
CA THR A 13 -1.88 -13.21 -5.31
C THR A 13 -1.58 -12.72 -3.88
N LEU A 14 -2.46 -11.89 -3.30
CA LEU A 14 -2.33 -11.46 -1.91
C LEU A 14 -2.29 -12.64 -0.93
N ARG A 15 -3.14 -13.65 -1.13
CA ARG A 15 -3.15 -14.88 -0.33
C ARG A 15 -1.84 -15.66 -0.45
N LEU A 16 -1.26 -15.74 -1.65
CA LEU A 16 0.03 -16.40 -1.85
C LEU A 16 1.16 -15.67 -1.11
N TYR A 17 1.17 -14.34 -1.11
CA TYR A 17 2.13 -13.56 -0.33
C TYR A 17 1.96 -13.80 1.17
N GLN A 18 0.72 -13.79 1.66
CA GLN A 18 0.43 -14.08 3.08
C GLN A 18 0.90 -15.49 3.48
N GLN A 19 0.63 -16.51 2.65
CA GLN A 19 1.06 -17.89 2.88
C GLN A 19 2.59 -18.04 2.87
N ALA A 20 3.28 -17.21 2.11
CA ALA A 20 4.74 -17.17 2.04
C ALA A 20 5.38 -16.20 3.06
N GLU A 21 4.58 -15.64 3.99
CA GLU A 21 5.05 -14.66 4.99
C GLU A 21 5.70 -13.41 4.37
N ILE A 22 5.27 -13.05 3.15
CA ILE A 22 5.70 -11.83 2.45
C ILE A 22 4.76 -10.70 2.82
N ALA A 23 5.28 -9.68 3.50
CA ALA A 23 4.52 -8.48 3.82
C ALA A 23 4.27 -7.62 2.58
N THR A 24 3.13 -6.94 2.55
CA THR A 24 2.70 -6.08 1.44
C THR A 24 2.37 -4.68 1.93
N ILE A 25 2.56 -3.67 1.08
CA ILE A 25 2.14 -2.28 1.29
C ILE A 25 1.46 -1.75 0.02
N GLY A 26 0.62 -0.73 0.17
CA GLY A 26 0.02 -0.01 -0.96
C GLY A 26 -1.04 -0.76 -1.75
N GLY A 27 -1.42 -1.97 -1.31
CA GLY A 27 -2.46 -2.78 -1.93
C GLY A 27 -3.12 -3.72 -0.92
N GLY A 28 -4.39 -4.07 -1.15
CA GLY A 28 -5.17 -4.89 -0.23
C GLY A 28 -6.53 -5.30 -0.79
N GLU A 29 -7.22 -6.19 -0.08
CA GLU A 29 -8.58 -6.61 -0.47
C GLU A 29 -9.63 -5.51 -0.23
N THR A 30 -9.28 -4.53 0.61
CA THR A 30 -10.08 -3.34 0.95
C THR A 30 -9.19 -2.11 1.01
N LEU A 31 -9.79 -0.92 0.92
CA LEU A 31 -9.07 0.36 1.06
C LEU A 31 -8.29 0.45 2.37
N ARG A 32 -8.89 0.00 3.48
CA ARG A 32 -8.24 -0.02 4.80
C ARG A 32 -6.96 -0.88 4.79
N GLN A 33 -7.01 -2.06 4.18
CA GLN A 33 -5.84 -2.93 4.05
C GLN A 33 -4.80 -2.33 3.10
N ALA A 34 -5.24 -1.76 1.97
CA ALA A 34 -4.34 -1.13 1.01
C ALA A 34 -3.58 0.06 1.60
N ARG A 35 -4.22 0.80 2.53
CA ARG A 35 -3.63 1.92 3.27
C ARG A 35 -2.81 1.50 4.50
N GLN A 36 -2.73 0.21 4.82
CA GLN A 36 -2.01 -0.24 6.01
C GLN A 36 -0.50 -0.04 5.83
N PRO A 37 0.16 0.78 6.67
CA PRO A 37 1.61 0.89 6.65
C PRO A 37 2.24 -0.37 7.25
N LEU A 38 3.51 -0.59 6.89
CA LEU A 38 4.35 -1.62 7.48
C LEU A 38 5.48 -0.93 8.27
N ILE A 39 5.71 -1.37 9.50
CA ILE A 39 6.89 -0.99 10.29
C ILE A 39 7.68 -2.26 10.56
N ILE A 40 8.95 -2.24 10.18
CA ILE A 40 9.89 -3.35 10.44
C ILE A 40 11.07 -2.86 11.27
N GLU A 41 11.69 -3.78 12.01
CA GLU A 41 12.94 -3.52 12.71
C GLU A 41 14.10 -4.22 12.01
N HIS A 42 15.16 -3.48 11.70
CA HIS A 42 16.35 -4.03 11.09
C HIS A 42 17.61 -3.28 11.54
N HIS A 43 18.59 -4.01 12.09
CA HIS A 43 19.81 -3.45 12.68
C HIS A 43 19.54 -2.30 13.66
N ASN A 44 18.55 -2.49 14.56
CA ASN A 44 18.09 -1.51 15.54
C ASN A 44 17.48 -0.21 14.95
N ASN A 45 17.11 -0.22 13.66
CA ASN A 45 16.34 0.86 13.05
C ASN A 45 14.89 0.40 12.85
N ARG A 46 13.93 1.24 13.23
CA ARG A 46 12.52 1.11 12.85
C ARG A 46 12.31 1.77 11.49
N ILE A 47 11.99 0.96 10.49
CA ILE A 47 11.77 1.41 9.13
C ILE A 47 10.27 1.38 8.84
N GLY A 48 9.69 2.55 8.60
CA GLY A 48 8.32 2.73 8.12
C GLY A 48 8.25 2.62 6.61
N LEU A 49 7.23 1.93 6.12
CA LEU A 49 6.97 1.73 4.71
C LEU A 49 5.51 2.08 4.42
N LEU A 50 5.32 3.02 3.49
CA LEU A 50 4.02 3.46 3.01
C LEU A 50 4.04 3.50 1.48
N ALA A 51 2.95 3.07 0.85
CA ALA A 51 2.84 3.10 -0.60
C ALA A 51 1.44 3.51 -1.06
N CYS A 52 1.36 4.17 -2.21
CA CYS A 52 0.10 4.53 -2.86
C CYS A 52 0.30 4.77 -4.36
N ASN A 53 -0.81 4.85 -5.10
CA ASN A 53 -0.84 5.11 -6.54
C ASN A 53 -1.65 6.39 -6.83
N TRP A 54 -1.10 7.33 -7.59
CA TRP A 54 -1.89 8.43 -8.16
C TRP A 54 -2.57 8.03 -9.46
N ASN A 55 -1.95 7.11 -10.20
CA ASN A 55 -2.47 6.73 -11.50
C ASN A 55 -3.46 5.58 -11.37
N GLY A 56 -4.61 5.76 -12.03
CA GLY A 56 -5.59 4.71 -12.26
C GLY A 56 -5.16 3.73 -13.36
N PRO A 57 -6.13 3.06 -14.02
CA PRO A 57 -7.58 3.34 -14.03
C PRO A 57 -8.31 2.99 -12.72
N ASP A 58 -9.55 3.46 -12.55
CA ASP A 58 -10.32 3.31 -11.28
C ASP A 58 -10.40 1.87 -10.77
N PHE A 59 -10.56 0.89 -11.67
CA PHE A 59 -10.62 -0.52 -11.28
C PHE A 59 -9.30 -1.05 -10.69
N ALA A 60 -8.18 -0.34 -10.86
CA ALA A 60 -6.90 -0.70 -10.26
C ALA A 60 -6.78 -0.20 -8.81
N LEU A 61 -7.66 0.70 -8.37
CA LEU A 61 -7.64 1.33 -7.05
C LEU A 61 -8.58 0.60 -6.09
N ALA A 62 -8.16 0.48 -4.83
CA ALA A 62 -8.96 -0.14 -3.79
C ALA A 62 -10.11 0.78 -3.34
N THR A 63 -11.24 0.17 -3.03
CA THR A 63 -12.36 0.81 -2.31
C THR A 63 -12.71 -0.04 -1.09
N ASP A 64 -13.76 0.32 -0.37
CA ASP A 64 -14.22 -0.51 0.76
C ASP A 64 -14.74 -1.89 0.31
N SER A 65 -15.11 -2.05 -0.97
CA SER A 65 -15.69 -3.27 -1.52
C SER A 65 -14.93 -3.87 -2.71
N GLN A 66 -13.85 -3.23 -3.17
CA GLN A 66 -13.05 -3.70 -4.31
C GLN A 66 -11.56 -3.72 -3.96
N PRO A 67 -10.84 -4.80 -4.32
CA PRO A 67 -9.43 -4.92 -4.01
C PRO A 67 -8.59 -4.12 -5.01
N GLY A 68 -7.44 -3.61 -4.58
CA GLY A 68 -6.59 -2.82 -5.46
C GLY A 68 -5.50 -2.05 -4.72
N ALA A 69 -4.95 -1.05 -5.40
CA ALA A 69 -3.92 -0.18 -4.84
C ALA A 69 -4.53 0.97 -4.04
N ALA A 70 -3.88 1.42 -2.97
CA ALA A 70 -4.32 2.61 -2.25
C ALA A 70 -4.15 3.84 -3.15
N TYR A 71 -5.21 4.64 -3.33
CA TYR A 71 -5.07 5.93 -3.97
C TYR A 71 -4.28 6.90 -3.09
N CYS A 72 -3.37 7.68 -3.69
CA CYS A 72 -2.60 8.73 -3.01
C CYS A 72 -3.48 9.95 -2.67
N ASP A 73 -4.42 9.75 -1.74
CA ASP A 73 -5.25 10.80 -1.17
C ASP A 73 -4.41 11.74 -0.30
N LEU A 74 -4.36 13.03 -0.68
CA LEU A 74 -3.49 14.00 -0.02
C LEU A 74 -3.91 14.30 1.43
N ASN A 75 -5.19 14.21 1.78
CA ASN A 75 -5.63 14.45 3.16
C ASN A 75 -5.16 13.29 4.05
N TRP A 76 -5.37 12.06 3.60
CA TRP A 76 -4.87 10.87 4.28
C TRP A 76 -3.34 10.89 4.42
N LEU A 77 -2.61 11.25 3.36
CA LEU A 77 -1.15 11.34 3.40
C LEU A 77 -0.66 12.41 4.39
N GLN A 78 -1.31 13.58 4.41
CA GLN A 78 -0.98 14.65 5.38
C GLN A 78 -1.23 14.22 6.83
N GLU A 79 -2.21 13.36 7.08
CA GLU A 79 -2.50 12.83 8.42
C GLU A 79 -1.52 11.70 8.82
N ILE A 80 -1.30 10.72 7.95
CA ILE A 80 -0.58 9.49 8.32
C ILE A 80 0.94 9.64 8.33
N ILE A 81 1.51 10.46 7.45
CA ILE A 81 2.96 10.60 7.31
C ILE A 81 3.61 11.13 8.60
N PRO A 82 3.12 12.23 9.22
CA PRO A 82 3.69 12.71 10.49
C PRO A 82 3.60 11.66 11.60
N THR A 83 2.45 10.98 11.71
CA THR A 83 2.24 9.93 12.71
C THR A 83 3.21 8.76 12.53
N LEU A 84 3.51 8.35 11.29
CA LEU A 84 4.50 7.31 11.03
C LEU A 84 5.93 7.80 11.28
N ALA A 85 6.25 9.03 10.89
CA ALA A 85 7.56 9.61 11.10
C ALA A 85 7.93 9.68 12.60
N GLU A 86 6.98 9.93 13.50
CA GLU A 86 7.21 9.88 14.95
C GLU A 86 7.51 8.46 15.49
N GLN A 87 7.06 7.43 14.78
CA GLN A 87 7.19 6.02 15.20
C GLN A 87 8.38 5.31 14.56
N THR A 88 9.08 5.93 13.61
CA THR A 88 10.10 5.29 12.77
C THR A 88 11.35 6.15 12.69
N ASP A 89 12.51 5.52 12.58
CA ASP A 89 13.78 6.24 12.39
C ASP A 89 13.95 6.65 10.92
N VAL A 90 13.41 5.85 10.00
CA VAL A 90 13.34 6.14 8.57
C VAL A 90 11.95 5.78 8.05
N LEU A 91 11.27 6.75 7.43
CA LEU A 91 10.02 6.53 6.71
C LEU A 91 10.28 6.58 5.20
N ILE A 92 9.95 5.49 4.51
CA ILE A 92 10.03 5.38 3.05
C ILE A 92 8.60 5.42 2.51
N VAL A 93 8.33 6.42 1.66
CA VAL A 93 7.05 6.56 0.95
C VAL A 93 7.30 6.31 -0.52
N THR A 94 6.62 5.30 -1.10
CA THR A 94 6.75 4.97 -2.52
C THR A 94 5.47 5.32 -3.27
N VAL A 95 5.58 6.00 -4.41
CA VAL A 95 4.42 6.41 -5.20
C VAL A 95 4.49 5.84 -6.61
N GLN A 96 3.38 5.27 -7.09
CA GLN A 96 3.23 5.03 -8.52
C GLN A 96 2.75 6.34 -9.18
N TYR A 97 3.66 6.94 -9.95
CA TYR A 97 3.43 8.18 -10.69
C TYR A 97 3.64 7.97 -12.20
N ALA A 98 3.13 8.89 -13.03
CA ALA A 98 3.41 8.95 -14.47
C ALA A 98 4.37 10.10 -14.70
N GLU A 99 5.60 9.77 -15.10
CA GLU A 99 6.61 10.75 -15.48
C GLU A 99 6.40 11.10 -16.96
N TYR A 100 6.39 12.41 -17.27
CA TYR A 100 6.23 12.95 -18.62
C TYR A 100 7.48 13.68 -19.07
#